data_AF-A0A4Q0M2U9-F1
#
_entry.id   AF-A0A4Q0M2U9-F1
#
_cell.length_a   1.000
_cell.length_b   1.000
_cell.length_c   1.000
_cell.angle_alpha   90.00
_cell.angle_beta   90.00
_cell.angle_gamma   90.00
#
_symmetry.space_group_name_H-M   'P 1'
#
loop_
_entity.id
_entity.type
_entity.pdbx_description
1 polymer ?
#
loop_
_entity_poly.entity_id
_entity_poly.type
_entity_poly.pdbx_seq_one_letter_code
_entity_poly.pdbx_strand_id
1 'polypeptide(L)'
;MYAIVNIAGQQFKVAKDQQIFVHRLQGDEGASIEFDNVLLAADGSDIKVGAGALNGAKVSAKIVSHLKGDKVIVFKKKRRKGYKKKNGHRQQFTKIEITGISL
;
A
#
# COMPACT_ATOMS: atom_id res chain seq x y z
N MET A 1 19.46 0.81 2.59
CA MET A 1 18.60 -0.07 1.77
C MET A 1 17.14 0.43 1.66
N TYR A 2 16.60 0.54 0.43
CA TYR A 2 15.17 0.69 0.15
C TYR A 2 14.73 -0.24 -0.98
N ALA A 3 13.45 -0.55 -1.06
CA ALA A 3 12.86 -1.34 -2.13
C ALA A 3 11.63 -0.64 -2.74
N ILE A 4 11.32 -0.96 -3.99
CA ILE A 4 10.04 -0.63 -4.62
C ILE A 4 9.25 -1.93 -4.74
N VAL A 5 8.12 -1.99 -4.05
CA VAL A 5 7.28 -3.19 -3.94
C VAL A 5 5.87 -2.90 -4.44
N ASN A 6 5.26 -3.86 -5.11
CA ASN A 6 3.85 -3.78 -5.48
C ASN A 6 2.99 -4.37 -4.36
N ILE A 7 2.16 -3.52 -3.73
CA ILE A 7 1.24 -3.90 -2.68
C ILE A 7 -0.17 -3.55 -3.12
N ALA A 8 -1.02 -4.58 -3.23
CA ALA A 8 -2.43 -4.43 -3.58
C ALA A 8 -2.68 -3.58 -4.86
N GLY A 9 -1.81 -3.74 -5.87
CA GLY A 9 -1.94 -3.07 -7.17
C GLY A 9 -1.32 -1.68 -7.25
N GLN A 10 -0.63 -1.21 -6.20
CA GLN A 10 0.10 0.05 -6.19
C GLN A 10 1.56 -0.15 -5.79
N GLN A 11 2.45 0.68 -6.34
CA GLN A 11 3.88 0.61 -6.04
C GLN A 11 4.23 1.57 -4.90
N PHE A 12 5.01 1.09 -3.95
CA PHE A 12 5.49 1.88 -2.81
C PHE A 12 7.00 1.79 -2.72
N LYS A 13 7.64 2.93 -2.47
CA LYS A 13 9.02 2.98 -1.99
C LYS A 13 9.01 2.73 -0.48
N VAL A 14 9.67 1.66 -0.07
CA VAL A 14 9.72 1.20 1.31
C VAL A 14 11.14 1.11 1.81
N ALA A 15 11.33 1.49 3.08
CA ALA A 15 12.55 1.25 3.84
C ALA A 15 12.20 0.46 5.12
N LYS A 16 13.23 -0.11 5.75
CA LYS A 16 13.08 -0.78 7.05
C LYS A 16 12.51 0.20 8.08
N ASP A 17 11.62 -0.30 8.95
CA ASP A 17 10.94 0.42 10.04
C ASP A 17 9.99 1.54 9.56
N GLN A 18 9.74 1.62 8.24
CA GLN A 18 8.80 2.59 7.68
C GLN A 18 7.36 2.11 7.84
N GLN A 19 6.48 3.01 8.26
CA GLN A 19 5.04 2.77 8.29
C GLN A 19 4.36 3.39 7.07
N ILE A 20 3.54 2.60 6.36
CA ILE A 20 2.79 3.06 5.19
C ILE A 20 1.33 2.62 5.25
N PHE A 21 0.48 3.39 4.57
CA PHE A 21 -0.93 3.04 4.36
C PHE A 21 -1.10 2.41 2.98
N VAL A 22 -1.66 1.21 2.97
CA VAL A 22 -1.97 0.46 1.76
C VAL A 22 -3.45 0.13 1.73
N HIS A 23 -3.95 -0.33 0.58
CA HIS A 23 -5.33 -0.81 0.46
C HIS A 23 -5.64 -1.90 1.48
N ARG A 24 -6.93 -2.17 1.69
CA ARG A 24 -7.36 -3.17 2.67
C ARG A 24 -6.71 -4.53 2.37
N LEU A 25 -5.97 -5.06 3.33
CA LEU A 25 -5.36 -6.39 3.31
C LEU A 25 -6.19 -7.33 4.19
N GLN A 26 -6.11 -8.62 3.91
CA GLN A 26 -6.65 -9.69 4.76
C GLN A 26 -5.61 -10.03 5.84
N GLY A 27 -6.08 -10.32 7.05
CA GLY A 27 -5.24 -10.60 8.21
C GLY A 27 -5.68 -9.81 9.44
N ASP A 28 -5.24 -10.25 10.61
CA ASP A 28 -5.50 -9.57 11.88
C ASP A 28 -4.41 -8.55 12.21
N GLU A 29 -4.73 -7.62 13.11
CA GLU A 29 -3.74 -6.68 13.63
C GLU A 29 -2.62 -7.44 14.35
N GLY A 30 -1.37 -7.14 14.00
CA GLY A 30 -0.19 -7.83 14.49
C GLY A 30 0.31 -8.99 13.62
N ALA A 31 -0.46 -9.43 12.62
CA ALA A 31 -0.04 -10.48 11.70
C ALA A 31 1.12 -10.05 10.80
N SER A 32 2.02 -11.00 10.48
CA SER A 32 3.10 -10.80 9.51
C SER A 32 2.61 -11.09 8.10
N ILE A 33 3.01 -10.26 7.14
CA ILE A 33 2.71 -10.38 5.71
C ILE A 33 4.01 -10.27 4.93
N GLU A 34 4.18 -11.12 3.92
CA GLU A 34 5.29 -11.05 2.98
C GLU A 34 4.81 -10.61 1.60
N PHE A 35 5.64 -9.82 0.92
CA PHE A 35 5.42 -9.39 -0.44
C PHE A 35 6.57 -9.86 -1.32
N ASP A 36 6.26 -10.77 -2.24
CA ASP A 36 7.25 -11.34 -3.18
C ASP A 36 7.45 -10.45 -4.43
N ASN A 37 6.51 -9.54 -4.71
CA ASN A 37 6.56 -8.70 -5.90
C ASN A 37 7.38 -7.43 -5.67
N VAL A 38 8.70 -7.61 -5.56
CA VAL A 38 9.67 -6.52 -5.44
C VAL A 38 10.21 -6.18 -6.82
N LEU A 39 10.08 -4.92 -7.23
CA LEU A 39 10.48 -4.45 -8.56
C LEU A 39 11.92 -3.96 -8.60
N LEU A 40 12.36 -3.34 -7.51
CA LEU A 40 13.67 -2.72 -7.38
C LEU A 40 14.13 -2.83 -5.93
N ALA A 41 15.41 -3.08 -5.72
CA ALA A 41 16.06 -2.99 -4.42
C ALA A 41 17.37 -2.22 -4.58
N ALA A 42 17.58 -1.24 -3.71
CA ALA A 42 18.77 -0.40 -3.72
C ALA A 42 19.43 -0.41 -2.35
N ASP A 43 20.72 -0.72 -2.32
CA ASP A 43 21.55 -0.60 -1.14
C ASP A 43 22.78 0.28 -1.42
N GLY A 44 22.69 1.55 -1.02
CA GLY A 44 23.72 2.55 -1.34
C GLY A 44 23.86 2.75 -2.85
N SER A 45 25.04 2.41 -3.39
CA SER A 45 25.36 2.49 -4.82
C SER A 45 24.87 1.30 -5.63
N ASP A 46 24.54 0.18 -5.00
CA ASP A 46 24.13 -1.04 -5.68
C ASP A 46 22.62 -1.04 -5.89
N ILE A 47 22.19 -0.85 -7.14
CA ILE A 47 20.78 -0.83 -7.53
C ILE A 47 20.48 -2.05 -8.39
N LYS A 48 19.64 -2.95 -7.87
CA LYS A 48 19.11 -4.09 -8.60
C LYS A 48 17.72 -3.75 -9.12
N VAL A 49 17.52 -3.86 -10.43
CA VAL A 49 16.23 -3.62 -11.08
C VAL A 49 15.76 -4.91 -11.73
N GLY A 50 14.53 -5.34 -11.43
CA GLY A 50 13.93 -6.53 -12.01
C GLY A 50 13.21 -6.24 -13.33
N ALA A 51 13.23 -7.20 -14.26
CA ALA A 51 12.41 -7.15 -15.48
C ALA A 51 10.96 -7.60 -15.19
N GLY A 52 10.32 -6.94 -14.23
CA GLY A 52 8.96 -7.25 -13.76
C GLY A 52 8.90 -7.64 -12.28
N ALA A 53 9.80 -8.51 -11.82
CA ALA A 53 10.05 -8.76 -10.40
C ALA A 53 11.52 -9.17 -10.21
N LEU A 54 12.08 -8.89 -9.04
CA LEU A 54 13.40 -9.35 -8.62
C LEU A 54 13.27 -10.76 -8.03
N ASN A 55 13.79 -11.76 -8.73
CA ASN A 55 13.81 -13.13 -8.24
C ASN A 55 14.60 -13.23 -6.93
N GLY A 56 13.98 -13.78 -5.88
CA GLY A 56 14.58 -13.96 -4.55
C GLY A 56 14.33 -12.80 -3.58
N ALA A 57 13.91 -11.63 -4.08
CA ALA A 57 13.64 -10.48 -3.22
C ALA A 57 12.26 -10.59 -2.55
N LYS A 58 12.23 -10.30 -1.25
CA LYS A 58 11.01 -10.30 -0.43
C LYS A 58 10.99 -9.11 0.51
N VAL A 59 9.82 -8.52 0.70
CA VAL A 59 9.58 -7.50 1.73
C VAL A 59 8.68 -8.09 2.79
N SER A 60 9.16 -8.14 4.02
CA SER A 60 8.37 -8.56 5.19
C SER A 60 7.78 -7.32 5.88
N ALA A 61 6.53 -7.41 6.27
CA ALA A 61 5.80 -6.35 6.95
C ALA A 61 4.88 -6.90 8.03
N LYS A 62 4.49 -6.05 8.97
CA LYS A 62 3.53 -6.35 10.02
C LYS A 62 2.30 -5.46 9.88
N ILE A 63 1.11 -6.02 10.05
CA ILE A 63 -0.12 -5.22 10.15
C ILE A 63 -0.11 -4.50 11.49
N VAL A 64 -0.13 -3.17 11.47
CA VAL A 64 -0.23 -2.35 12.68
C VAL A 64 -1.70 -2.14 13.03
N SER A 65 -2.51 -1.69 12.07
CA SER A 65 -3.92 -1.39 12.32
C SER A 65 -4.76 -1.33 11.07
N HIS A 66 -6.06 -1.46 11.25
CA HIS A 66 -7.05 -1.38 10.20
C HIS A 66 -7.94 -0.14 10.33
N LEU A 67 -7.94 0.74 9.32
CA LEU A 67 -8.64 2.03 9.44
C LEU A 67 -9.43 2.44 8.20
N LYS A 68 -10.30 3.43 8.38
CA LYS A 68 -11.03 4.09 7.29
C LYS A 68 -10.49 5.50 7.13
N GLY A 69 -10.11 5.86 5.90
CA GLY A 69 -9.66 7.20 5.58
C GLY A 69 -10.77 8.25 5.75
N ASP A 70 -10.42 9.47 5.37
CA ASP A 70 -11.33 10.60 5.46
C ASP A 70 -12.55 10.41 4.56
N LYS A 71 -13.66 11.03 4.96
CA LYS A 71 -14.92 10.91 4.23
C LYS A 71 -14.87 11.81 3.00
N VAL A 72 -14.89 11.20 1.83
CA VAL A 72 -15.06 11.89 0.55
C VAL A 72 -16.54 12.03 0.25
N ILE A 73 -16.98 13.24 -0.10
CA ILE A 73 -18.38 13.52 -0.44
C ILE A 73 -18.54 13.44 -1.96
N VAL A 74 -19.33 12.47 -2.41
CA VAL A 74 -19.76 12.34 -3.80
C VAL A 74 -21.08 13.07 -3.98
N PHE A 75 -21.01 14.29 -4.52
CA PHE A 75 -22.18 15.10 -4.84
C PHE A 75 -22.42 15.14 -6.34
N LYS A 76 -23.65 14.84 -6.78
CA LYS A 76 -24.09 14.89 -8.18
C LYS A 76 -25.33 15.77 -8.28
N LYS A 77 -25.37 16.71 -9.23
CA LYS A 77 -26.52 17.61 -9.46
C LYS A 77 -26.69 17.89 -10.95
N LYS A 78 -27.94 17.92 -11.44
CA LYS A 78 -28.29 18.42 -12.78
C LYS A 78 -29.15 19.68 -12.62
N ARG A 79 -28.68 20.80 -13.18
CA ARG A 79 -29.37 22.10 -13.09
C ARG A 79 -30.74 22.03 -13.80
N ARG A 80 -31.76 22.69 -13.23
CA ARG A 80 -33.15 22.77 -13.77
C ARG A 80 -33.89 21.43 -13.93
N LYS A 81 -33.33 20.31 -13.45
CA LYS A 81 -33.96 18.98 -13.53
C LYS A 81 -34.37 18.39 -12.18
N GLY A 82 -34.27 19.17 -11.09
CA GLY A 82 -34.54 18.70 -9.72
C GLY A 82 -33.54 17.67 -9.17
N TYR A 83 -32.77 17.00 -10.04
CA TYR A 83 -31.82 15.96 -9.65
C TYR A 83 -30.65 16.51 -8.82
N LYS A 84 -30.54 16.02 -7.58
CA LYS A 84 -29.38 16.16 -6.68
C LYS A 84 -29.21 14.87 -5.85
N LYS A 85 -27.98 14.39 -5.67
CA LYS A 85 -27.61 13.23 -4.85
C LYS A 85 -26.33 13.54 -4.08
N LYS A 86 -26.28 13.20 -2.79
CA LYS A 86 -25.10 13.37 -1.92
C LYS A 86 -24.84 12.06 -1.17
N ASN A 87 -23.73 11.41 -1.47
CA ASN A 87 -23.29 10.20 -0.77
C ASN A 87 -21.91 10.43 -0.14
N GLY A 88 -21.66 9.83 1.02
CA GLY A 88 -20.32 9.77 1.59
C GLY A 88 -19.63 8.45 1.22
N HIS A 89 -18.34 8.50 0.91
CA HIS A 89 -17.47 7.34 0.75
C HIS A 89 -16.32 7.42 1.75
N ARG A 90 -15.91 6.29 2.34
CA ARG A 90 -14.70 6.19 3.17
C ARG A 90 -13.91 4.97 2.70
N GLN A 91 -12.70 5.19 2.21
CA GLN A 91 -11.84 4.12 1.75
C GLN A 91 -11.27 3.35 2.95
N GLN A 92 -11.25 2.02 2.86
CA GLN A 92 -10.61 1.17 3.86
C GLN A 92 -9.12 1.02 3.55
N PHE A 93 -8.30 1.19 4.57
CA PHE A 93 -6.85 1.07 4.51
C PHE A 93 -6.34 0.12 5.60
N THR A 94 -5.12 -0.38 5.36
CA THR A 94 -4.33 -1.11 6.35
C THR A 94 -3.05 -0.33 6.57
N LYS A 95 -2.73 -0.04 7.82
CA LYS A 95 -1.44 0.47 8.22
C LYS A 95 -0.50 -0.71 8.38
N ILE A 96 0.59 -0.71 7.64
CA ILE A 96 1.64 -1.73 7.75
C ILE A 96 2.95 -1.09 8.14
N GLU A 97 3.79 -1.85 8.83
CA GLU A 97 5.16 -1.50 9.19
C GLU A 97 6.12 -2.49 8.56
N ILE A 98 7.13 -1.98 7.86
CA ILE A 98 8.09 -2.81 7.13
C ILE A 98 9.13 -3.34 8.10
N THR A 99 9.18 -4.66 8.30
CA THR A 99 10.10 -5.30 9.25
C THR A 99 11.45 -5.61 8.62
N GLY A 100 11.48 -5.88 7.31
CA GLY A 100 12.71 -6.21 6.62
C GLY A 100 12.58 -6.29 5.11
N ILE A 101 13.73 -6.22 4.44
CA ILE A 101 13.88 -6.42 3.01
C ILE A 101 14.93 -7.53 2.86
N SER A 102 14.54 -8.64 2.24
CA SER A 102 15.40 -9.75 1.84
C SER A 102 15.65 -9.67 0.34
N LEU A 103 16.85 -10.03 -0.10
CA LEU A 103 17.29 -10.05 -1.49
C LEU A 103 17.72 -11.44 -1.92
#